data_AF-T0C458-F1
#
_entry.id   AF-T0C458-F1
#
_cell.length_a   1.000
_cell.length_b   1.000
_cell.length_c   1.000
_cell.angle_alpha   90.00
_cell.angle_beta   90.00
_cell.angle_gamma   90.00
#
_symmetry.space_group_name_H-M   'P 1'
#
loop_
_entity.id
_entity.type
_entity.pdbx_description
1 polymer ?
#
loop_
_entity_poly.entity_id
_entity_poly.type
_entity_poly.pdbx_seq_one_letter_code
_entity_poly.pdbx_strand_id
1 'polypeptide(L)'
;MNFFKKSLLVLTLISNVFASDSCHNYLVLSELDGRVDITEKVLKVFEDKGYTFTEVKSIEDLPSNGAVNYMTIFSDLHKYRGAYTSISMHESFLRDGEAEYSQKESIRVTKKPLFGSWVKSLIRSVKKKVPDCE
;
A
#
# COMPACT_ATOMS: atom_id res chain seq x y z
N MET A 1 -7.39 63.37 -5.86
CA MET A 1 -6.05 62.79 -5.67
C MET A 1 -5.92 62.39 -4.21
N ASN A 2 -5.73 61.10 -3.93
CA ASN A 2 -4.78 60.59 -2.94
C ASN A 2 -4.78 59.06 -2.97
N PHE A 3 -3.72 58.55 -3.57
CA PHE A 3 -3.23 57.18 -3.51
C PHE A 3 -2.91 56.82 -2.05
N PHE A 4 -3.31 55.62 -1.61
CA PHE A 4 -2.43 54.73 -0.84
C PHE A 4 -2.93 53.28 -0.95
N LYS A 5 -2.33 52.56 -1.90
CA LYS A 5 -2.12 51.10 -1.82
C LYS A 5 -1.32 50.80 -0.55
N LYS A 6 -1.70 49.79 0.25
CA LYS A 6 -0.75 48.87 0.89
C LYS A 6 -1.44 47.67 1.57
N SER A 7 -0.87 46.51 1.23
CA SER A 7 -0.79 45.25 1.96
C SER A 7 -2.09 44.60 2.45
N LEU A 8 -2.55 43.55 1.78
CA LEU A 8 -2.03 42.18 1.92
C LEU A 8 -2.20 41.66 3.36
N LEU A 9 -3.32 40.98 3.58
CA LEU A 9 -3.42 39.93 4.59
C LEU A 9 -4.38 38.88 4.05
N VAL A 10 -3.93 38.23 2.97
CA VAL A 10 -4.45 36.92 2.59
C VAL A 10 -3.91 35.96 3.64
N LEU A 11 -4.65 35.81 4.73
CA LEU A 11 -4.49 34.69 5.64
C LEU A 11 -5.07 33.47 4.91
N THR A 12 -4.38 32.99 3.87
CA THR A 12 -4.52 31.60 3.46
C THR A 12 -4.02 30.81 4.65
N LEU A 13 -4.94 30.39 5.51
CA LEU A 13 -4.75 29.19 6.29
C LEU A 13 -4.34 28.14 5.25
N ILE A 14 -3.05 27.81 5.27
CA ILE A 14 -2.57 26.55 4.76
C ILE A 14 -3.26 25.55 5.70
N SER A 15 -4.48 25.19 5.35
CA SER A 15 -5.00 23.90 5.74
C SER A 15 -3.95 22.94 5.22
N ASN A 16 -3.10 22.45 6.13
CA ASN A 16 -2.44 21.18 5.97
C ASN A 16 -3.57 20.16 5.83
N VAL A 17 -4.16 20.14 4.64
CA VAL A 17 -4.77 18.95 4.09
C VAL A 17 -3.57 18.04 4.00
N PHE A 18 -3.33 17.29 5.07
CA PHE A 18 -2.79 15.96 4.94
C PHE A 18 -3.77 15.27 3.99
N ALA A 19 -3.56 15.48 2.68
CA ALA A 19 -3.94 14.47 1.72
C ALA A 19 -3.17 13.26 2.25
N SER A 20 -3.92 12.31 2.80
CA SER A 20 -3.42 10.98 3.07
C SER A 20 -2.48 10.63 1.92
N ASP A 21 -1.20 10.46 2.23
CA ASP A 21 -0.19 9.96 1.30
C ASP A 21 -0.61 8.50 1.01
N SER A 22 -1.68 8.30 0.25
CA SER A 22 -2.28 6.97 -0.01
C SER A 22 -1.30 6.04 -0.71
N CYS A 23 -0.21 6.62 -1.25
CA CYS A 23 0.89 5.93 -1.89
C CYS A 23 1.97 5.46 -0.92
N HIS A 24 2.06 6.02 0.28
CA HIS A 24 2.98 5.55 1.30
C HIS A 24 2.31 4.49 2.18
N ASN A 25 2.90 3.29 2.22
CA ASN A 25 2.37 2.17 2.99
C ASN A 25 3.45 1.59 3.90
N TYR A 26 3.09 1.23 5.12
CA TYR A 26 3.94 0.41 5.98
C TYR A 26 3.86 -1.05 5.55
N LEU A 27 5.01 -1.68 5.29
CA LEU A 27 5.08 -3.10 4.99
C LEU A 27 5.33 -3.89 6.27
N VAL A 28 4.31 -4.64 6.72
CA VAL A 28 4.40 -5.41 7.97
C VAL A 28 5.05 -6.77 7.70
N LEU A 29 6.31 -6.91 8.09
CA LEU A 29 7.15 -8.07 7.74
C LEU A 29 6.70 -9.37 8.43
N SER A 30 6.19 -9.31 9.66
CA SER A 30 5.65 -10.50 10.37
C SER A 30 4.45 -11.13 9.67
N GLU A 31 3.77 -10.37 8.83
CA GLU A 31 2.61 -10.81 8.06
C GLU A 31 2.98 -11.16 6.59
N LEU A 32 4.27 -11.06 6.24
CA LEU A 32 4.78 -11.55 4.96
C LEU A 32 4.99 -13.06 5.02
N ASP A 33 3.96 -13.81 4.63
CA ASP A 33 4.03 -15.26 4.55
C ASP A 33 4.29 -15.76 3.11
N GLY A 34 4.91 -16.94 3.01
CA GLY A 34 5.09 -17.67 1.76
C GLY A 34 6.46 -17.47 1.09
N ARG A 35 6.48 -17.51 -0.25
CA ARG A 35 7.67 -17.48 -1.09
C ARG A 35 8.18 -16.06 -1.35
N VAL A 36 9.27 -15.71 -0.67
CA VAL A 36 9.95 -14.40 -0.72
C VAL A 36 10.21 -13.91 -2.16
N ASP A 37 10.75 -14.75 -3.04
CA ASP A 37 11.08 -14.38 -4.42
C ASP A 37 9.87 -14.06 -5.33
N ILE A 38 8.66 -14.45 -4.90
CA ILE A 38 7.40 -14.08 -5.56
C ILE A 38 6.88 -12.78 -4.93
N THR A 39 6.93 -12.68 -3.60
CA THR A 39 6.55 -11.48 -2.85
C THR A 39 7.35 -10.25 -3.28
N GLU A 40 8.67 -10.36 -3.44
CA GLU A 40 9.52 -9.26 -3.95
C GLU A 40 9.09 -8.78 -5.35
N LYS A 41 8.71 -9.71 -6.24
CA LYS A 41 8.21 -9.36 -7.58
C LYS A 41 6.84 -8.69 -7.52
N VAL A 42 6.02 -9.04 -6.54
CA VAL A 42 4.72 -8.38 -6.30
C VAL A 42 4.96 -6.97 -5.77
N LEU A 43 5.84 -6.80 -4.77
CA LEU A 43 6.23 -5.48 -4.26
C LEU A 43 6.76 -4.59 -5.37
N LYS A 44 7.57 -5.14 -6.28
CA LYS A 44 8.08 -4.38 -7.42
C LYS A 44 6.96 -3.84 -8.33
N VAL A 45 5.86 -4.56 -8.48
CA VAL A 45 4.69 -4.08 -9.24
C VAL A 45 4.05 -2.86 -8.59
N PHE A 46 4.00 -2.80 -7.25
CA PHE A 46 3.49 -1.63 -6.54
C PHE A 46 4.45 -0.45 -6.64
N GLU A 47 5.76 -0.65 -6.46
CA GLU A 47 6.75 0.40 -6.65
C GLU A 47 6.70 0.99 -8.07
N ASP A 48 6.59 0.14 -9.08
CA ASP A 48 6.45 0.57 -10.49
C ASP A 48 5.16 1.36 -10.75
N LYS A 49 4.19 1.30 -9.83
CA LYS A 49 2.92 2.03 -9.86
C LYS A 49 2.91 3.26 -8.95
N GLY A 50 4.05 3.63 -8.38
CA GLY A 50 4.22 4.86 -7.58
C GLY A 50 4.08 4.67 -6.08
N TYR A 51 3.84 3.45 -5.60
CA TYR A 51 3.78 3.18 -4.16
C TYR A 51 5.17 3.20 -3.53
N THR A 52 5.25 3.65 -2.28
CA THR A 52 6.47 3.60 -1.47
C THR A 52 6.20 2.85 -0.17
N PHE A 53 7.23 2.16 0.34
CA PHE A 53 7.09 1.30 1.50
C PHE A 53 8.06 1.67 2.62
N THR A 54 7.56 1.73 3.85
CA THR A 54 8.40 1.71 5.07
C THR A 54 8.23 0.36 5.76
N GLU A 55 9.31 -0.40 5.89
CA GLU A 55 9.26 -1.70 6.56
C GLU A 55 9.11 -1.56 8.09
N VAL A 56 8.23 -2.37 8.67
CA VAL A 56 8.04 -2.51 10.12
C VAL A 56 7.97 -3.99 10.50
N LYS A 57 8.44 -4.38 11.69
CA LYS A 57 8.48 -5.81 12.04
C LYS A 57 7.09 -6.32 12.35
N SER A 58 6.27 -5.53 13.04
CA SER A 58 4.89 -5.90 13.37
C SER A 58 3.95 -4.69 13.37
N ILE A 59 2.66 -4.95 13.56
CA ILE A 59 1.61 -3.89 13.59
C ILE A 59 1.84 -2.96 14.78
N GLU A 60 2.40 -3.45 15.88
CA GLU A 60 2.69 -2.67 17.09
C GLU A 60 3.81 -1.65 16.88
N ASP A 61 4.66 -1.83 15.86
CA ASP A 61 5.72 -0.88 15.48
C ASP A 61 5.20 0.28 14.60
N LEU A 62 3.91 0.27 14.23
CA LEU A 62 3.30 1.36 13.47
C LEU A 62 3.22 2.65 14.31
N PRO A 63 3.27 3.83 13.68
CA PRO A 63 3.13 5.09 14.38
C PRO A 63 1.79 5.14 15.14
N SER A 64 1.85 5.34 16.46
CA SER A 64 0.68 5.25 17.34
C SER A 64 -0.26 6.46 17.31
N ASN A 65 0.02 7.46 16.47
CA ASN A 65 -0.73 8.70 16.38
C ASN A 65 -1.02 9.05 14.92
N GLY A 66 -2.27 8.84 14.49
CA GLY A 66 -2.78 9.32 13.21
C GLY A 66 -3.24 8.21 12.26
N ALA A 67 -3.55 8.61 11.04
CA ALA A 67 -3.89 7.69 9.97
C ALA A 67 -2.62 6.99 9.46
N VAL A 68 -2.65 5.67 9.41
CA VAL A 68 -1.59 4.82 8.88
C VAL A 68 -2.16 3.90 7.81
N ASN A 69 -1.44 3.78 6.70
CA ASN A 69 -1.71 2.78 5.68
C ASN A 69 -0.70 1.64 5.86
N TYR A 70 -1.16 0.41 6.05
CA TYR A 70 -0.26 -0.74 6.11
C TYR A 70 -0.68 -1.87 5.17
N MET A 71 0.28 -2.66 4.73
CA MET A 71 0.11 -3.71 3.75
C MET A 71 0.65 -5.04 4.26
N THR A 72 -0.08 -6.11 3.97
CA THR A 72 0.35 -7.50 4.14
C THR A 72 0.25 -8.25 2.82
N ILE A 73 1.22 -9.14 2.55
CA ILE A 73 1.31 -9.88 1.29
C ILE A 73 1.63 -11.33 1.58
N PHE A 74 0.82 -12.23 1.03
CA PHE A 74 1.11 -13.65 0.95
C PHE A 74 1.31 -14.04 -0.51
N SER A 75 2.38 -14.77 -0.82
CA SER A 75 2.59 -15.32 -2.16
C SER A 75 3.10 -16.76 -2.09
N ASP A 76 2.53 -17.66 -2.88
CA ASP A 76 2.94 -19.07 -2.86
C ASP A 76 2.80 -19.74 -4.23
N LEU A 77 3.47 -20.88 -4.38
CA LEU A 77 3.48 -21.73 -5.56
C LEU A 77 3.05 -23.15 -5.19
N HIS A 78 1.83 -23.52 -5.56
CA HIS A 78 1.29 -24.83 -5.25
C HIS A 78 1.20 -25.72 -6.50
N LYS A 79 1.71 -26.96 -6.42
CA LYS A 79 1.78 -27.91 -7.54
C LYS A 79 0.45 -28.09 -8.30
N TYR A 80 -0.66 -28.14 -7.57
CA TYR A 80 -1.99 -28.38 -8.15
C TYR A 80 -2.85 -27.13 -8.29
N ARG A 81 -2.48 -26.00 -7.66
CA ARG A 81 -3.29 -24.77 -7.64
C ARG A 81 -2.65 -23.63 -8.44
N GLY A 82 -1.38 -23.77 -8.81
CA GLY A 82 -0.61 -22.76 -9.52
C GLY A 82 0.01 -21.76 -8.56
N ALA A 83 0.36 -20.59 -9.08
CA ALA A 83 0.84 -19.48 -8.27
C ALA A 83 -0.34 -18.69 -7.69
N TYR A 84 -0.23 -18.25 -6.44
CA TYR A 84 -1.26 -17.51 -5.73
C TYR A 84 -0.64 -16.35 -4.98
N THR A 85 -1.31 -15.20 -5.00
CA THR A 85 -0.99 -14.04 -4.16
C THR A 85 -2.27 -13.48 -3.54
N SER A 86 -2.21 -13.13 -2.27
CA SER A 86 -3.16 -12.21 -1.63
C SER A 86 -2.43 -11.02 -1.05
N ILE A 87 -2.93 -9.83 -1.36
CA ILE A 87 -2.50 -8.56 -0.79
C ILE A 87 -3.68 -8.01 0.01
N SER A 88 -3.39 -7.53 1.21
CA SER A 88 -4.33 -6.77 2.02
C SER A 88 -3.74 -5.39 2.30
N MET A 89 -4.47 -4.34 1.99
CA MET A 89 -4.13 -2.96 2.33
C MET A 89 -5.15 -2.47 3.36
N HIS A 90 -4.64 -1.80 4.38
CA HIS A 90 -5.40 -1.37 5.53
C HIS A 90 -5.16 0.10 5.77
N GLU A 91 -6.21 0.90 5.72
CA GLU A 91 -6.19 2.27 6.25
C GLU A 91 -6.71 2.21 7.67
N SER A 92 -5.85 2.50 8.64
CA SER A 92 -6.17 2.47 10.05
C SER A 92 -5.93 3.80 10.74
N PHE A 93 -6.80 4.14 11.70
CA PHE A 93 -6.52 5.23 12.63
C PHE A 93 -6.00 4.63 13.93
N LEU A 94 -4.75 4.93 14.29
CA LEU A 94 -4.15 4.49 15.53
C LEU A 94 -4.23 5.61 16.56
N ARG A 95 -4.76 5.25 17.74
CA ARG A 95 -4.78 6.11 18.92
C ARG A 95 -4.36 5.29 20.12
N ASP A 96 -3.35 5.78 20.84
CA ASP A 96 -2.84 5.13 22.06
C ASP A 96 -2.42 3.65 21.85
N GLY A 97 -2.03 3.28 20.63
CA GLY A 97 -1.61 1.91 20.27
C GLY A 97 -2.75 0.96 19.87
N GLU A 98 -4.00 1.43 19.85
CA GLU A 98 -5.16 0.66 19.41
C GLU A 98 -5.67 1.16 18.04
N ALA A 99 -6.08 0.23 17.17
CA ALA A 99 -6.65 0.54 15.86
C ALA A 99 -8.17 0.73 15.97
N GLU A 100 -8.65 1.97 15.83
CA GLU A 100 -10.07 2.32 15.99
C GLU A 100 -10.91 2.13 14.72
N TYR A 101 -10.30 2.26 13.55
CA TYR A 101 -10.95 2.05 12.25
C TYR A 101 -10.00 1.27 11.35
N SER A 102 -10.50 0.32 10.56
CA SER A 102 -9.69 -0.36 9.54
C SER A 102 -10.54 -0.57 8.29
N GLN A 103 -10.29 0.24 7.25
CA GLN A 103 -10.82 -0.05 5.92
C GLN A 103 -9.85 -0.99 5.21
N LYS A 104 -10.36 -2.15 4.78
CA LYS A 104 -9.55 -3.19 4.13
C LYS A 104 -9.86 -3.28 2.64
N GLU A 105 -8.87 -3.00 1.81
CA GLU A 105 -8.87 -3.45 0.42
C GLU A 105 -8.13 -4.79 0.32
N SER A 106 -8.65 -5.73 -0.46
CA SER A 106 -7.99 -7.02 -0.67
C SER A 106 -7.92 -7.39 -2.14
N ILE A 107 -6.70 -7.66 -2.61
CA ILE A 107 -6.43 -8.15 -3.96
C ILE A 107 -6.05 -9.61 -3.85
N ARG A 108 -6.87 -10.50 -4.44
CA ARG A 108 -6.55 -11.93 -4.56
C ARG A 108 -6.36 -12.33 -6.02
N VAL A 109 -5.26 -13.03 -6.29
CA VAL A 109 -4.91 -13.52 -7.62
C VAL A 109 -4.42 -14.96 -7.55
N THR A 110 -5.10 -15.85 -8.27
CA THR A 110 -4.66 -17.24 -8.49
C THR A 110 -4.43 -17.46 -9.97
N LYS A 111 -3.28 -18.03 -10.36
CA LYS A 111 -2.96 -18.34 -11.76
C LYS A 111 -2.31 -19.71 -11.93
N LYS A 112 -2.92 -20.49 -12.82
CA LYS A 112 -2.31 -21.64 -13.50
C LYS A 112 -2.12 -21.24 -14.96
N PRO A 113 -0.89 -21.23 -15.50
CA PRO A 113 -0.72 -20.90 -16.90
C PRO A 113 -1.13 -22.09 -17.77
N LEU A 114 -1.77 -21.75 -18.88
CA LEU A 114 -2.02 -22.69 -19.98
C LEU A 114 -0.75 -22.84 -20.84
N PHE A 115 0.13 -21.83 -20.88
CA PHE A 115 1.46 -21.84 -21.49
C PHE A 115 2.42 -20.93 -20.70
N GLY A 116 3.64 -21.39 -20.40
CA GLY A 116 4.70 -20.60 -19.73
C GLY A 116 4.75 -20.68 -18.18
N SER A 117 5.49 -19.75 -17.55
CA SER A 117 5.77 -19.76 -16.09
C SER A 117 4.59 -19.23 -15.24
N TRP A 118 4.29 -19.95 -14.15
CA TRP A 118 3.18 -19.67 -13.22
C TRP A 118 3.36 -18.30 -12.57
N VAL A 119 4.59 -18.00 -12.16
CA VAL A 119 4.99 -16.72 -11.55
C VAL A 119 4.79 -15.57 -12.54
N LYS A 120 5.25 -15.70 -13.80
CA LYS A 120 5.09 -14.62 -14.79
C LYS A 120 3.62 -14.31 -15.08
N SER A 121 2.78 -15.33 -15.15
CA SER A 121 1.34 -15.14 -15.34
C SER A 121 0.68 -14.46 -14.13
N LEU A 122 1.11 -14.81 -12.92
CA LEU A 122 0.66 -14.19 -11.68
C LEU A 122 1.02 -12.70 -11.66
N ILE A 123 2.29 -12.36 -11.82
CA ILE A 123 2.78 -10.96 -11.78
C ILE A 123 2.05 -10.08 -12.80
N ARG A 124 1.86 -10.56 -14.04
CA ARG A 124 1.08 -9.83 -15.05
C ARG A 124 -0.36 -9.55 -14.60
N SER A 125 -0.95 -10.48 -13.86
CA SER A 125 -2.34 -10.35 -13.39
C SER A 125 -2.45 -9.43 -12.18
N VAL A 126 -1.46 -9.47 -11.28
CA VAL A 126 -1.31 -8.49 -10.20
C VAL A 126 -1.19 -7.08 -10.78
N LYS A 127 -0.28 -6.87 -11.75
CA LYS A 127 -0.10 -5.56 -12.41
C LYS A 127 -1.37 -4.97 -13.03
N LYS A 128 -2.31 -5.81 -13.46
CA LYS A 128 -3.60 -5.35 -14.01
C LYS A 128 -4.64 -5.00 -12.94
N LYS A 129 -4.49 -5.53 -11.73
CA LYS A 129 -5.45 -5.36 -10.62
C LYS A 129 -5.06 -4.24 -9.67
N VAL A 130 -3.75 -4.03 -9.47
CA VAL A 130 -3.27 -2.93 -8.63
C VAL A 130 -3.54 -1.61 -9.36
N PRO A 131 -4.18 -0.61 -8.75
CA PRO A 131 -4.37 0.72 -9.35
C PRO A 131 -3.02 1.46 -9.47
N ASP A 132 -2.95 2.47 -10.32
CA ASP A 132 -1.80 3.40 -10.31
C ASP A 132 -1.96 4.35 -9.11
N CYS A 133 -0.85 4.77 -8.50
CA CYS A 133 -0.87 5.78 -7.46
C CYS A 133 -0.73 7.16 -8.10
N GLU A 134 -1.75 8.01 -7.91
CA GLU A 134 -1.84 9.37 -8.46
C GLU A 134 -1.36 10.44 -7.47
#